data_AF-A0A2W6URI7-F1
#
_entry.id   AF-A0A2W6URI7-F1
#
_cell.length_a   1.000
_cell.length_b   1.000
_cell.length_c   1.000
_cell.angle_alpha   90.00
_cell.angle_beta   90.00
_cell.angle_gamma   90.00
#
_symmetry.space_group_name_H-M   'P 1'
#
loop_
_entity.id
_entity.type
_entity.pdbx_description
1 polymer ?
#
loop_
_entity_poly.entity_id
_entity_poly.type
_entity_poly.pdbx_seq_one_letter_code
_entity_poly.pdbx_strand_id
1 'polypeptide(L)'
;MTPSNLAWVAALSVVNLWTVLCFGWDKRFATRGQRRIPERRLLTLAALGGSPGALLARRIFRHKTRKEPFSTRLWLIVVVQAGALIGWFLL
;
A
#
# COMPACT_ATOMS: atom_id res chain seq x y z
N MET A 1 25.36 7.44 0.16
CA MET A 1 23.97 7.97 0.22
C MET A 1 24.04 9.38 0.79
N THR A 2 23.51 10.38 0.10
CA THR A 2 23.40 11.75 0.65
C THR A 2 22.38 11.77 1.80
N PRO A 3 22.44 12.75 2.72
CA PRO A 3 21.46 12.88 3.81
C PRO A 3 20.00 12.92 3.33
N SER A 4 19.75 13.52 2.15
CA SER A 4 18.43 13.55 1.51
C SER A 4 17.92 12.16 1.11
N ASN A 5 18.79 11.28 0.62
CA ASN A 5 18.39 9.92 0.22
C ASN A 5 17.96 9.10 1.44
N LEU A 6 18.64 9.28 2.59
CA LEU A 6 18.26 8.60 3.83
C LEU A 6 16.88 9.05 4.32
N ALA A 7 16.60 10.36 4.25
CA ALA A 7 15.30 10.91 4.61
C ALA A 7 14.16 10.33 3.76
N TRP A 8 14.34 10.22 2.45
CA TRP A 8 13.36 9.60 1.55
C TRP A 8 13.13 8.12 1.85
N VAL A 9 14.20 7.35 2.06
CA VAL A 9 14.09 5.92 2.42
C VAL A 9 13.37 5.74 3.75
N ALA A 10 13.68 6.57 4.75
CA ALA A 10 13.01 6.54 6.04
C ALA A 10 11.51 6.87 5.91
N ALA A 11 11.18 7.93 5.16
CA ALA A 11 9.79 8.33 4.92
C ALA A 11 8.99 7.21 4.23
N LEU A 12 9.53 6.62 3.16
CA LEU A 12 8.89 5.50 2.46
C LEU A 12 8.74 4.27 3.37
N SER A 13 9.73 3.98 4.20
CA SER A 13 9.67 2.86 5.15
C SER A 13 8.53 3.05 6.16
N VAL A 14 8.37 4.27 6.69
CA VAL A 14 7.27 4.61 7.61
C VAL A 14 5.92 4.48 6.92
N VAL A 15 5.75 5.00 5.71
CA VAL A 15 4.49 4.87 4.94
C VAL A 15 4.15 3.41 4.68
N ASN A 16 5.13 2.57 4.35
CA ASN A 16 4.92 1.14 4.12
C ASN A 16 4.50 0.41 5.39
N LEU A 17 5.19 0.67 6.52
CA LEU A 17 4.83 0.10 7.81
C LEU A 17 3.40 0.51 8.22
N TRP A 18 3.08 1.79 8.10
CA TRP A 18 1.74 2.31 8.40
C TRP A 18 0.66 1.69 7.52
N THR A 19 0.97 1.45 6.24
CA THR A 19 0.08 0.77 5.31
C THR A 19 -0.21 -0.67 5.77
N VAL A 20 0.81 -1.42 6.16
CA VAL A 20 0.64 -2.79 6.69
C VAL A 20 -0.25 -2.79 7.94
N LEU A 21 -0.01 -1.87 8.87
CA LEU A 21 -0.81 -1.74 10.09
C LEU A 21 -2.28 -1.45 9.79
N CYS A 22 -2.57 -0.52 8.87
CA CYS A 22 -3.94 -0.21 8.47
C CYS A 22 -4.68 -1.42 7.88
N PHE A 23 -4.02 -2.22 7.03
CA PHE A 23 -4.62 -3.45 6.50
C PHE A 23 -4.89 -4.50 7.59
N GLY A 24 -3.97 -4.63 8.55
CA GLY A 24 -4.13 -5.48 9.72
C GLY A 24 -5.28 -5.04 10.63
N TRP A 25 -5.41 -3.74 10.89
CA TRP A 25 -6.53 -3.18 11.65
C TRP A 25 -7.86 -3.38 10.94
N ASP A 26 -7.94 -3.16 9.62
CA ASP A 26 -9.18 -3.45 8.89
C ASP A 26 -9.58 -4.93 9.01
N LYS A 27 -8.60 -5.85 8.97
CA LYS A 27 -8.86 -7.28 9.20
C LYS A 27 -9.39 -7.53 10.61
N ARG A 28 -8.79 -6.91 11.63
CA ARG A 28 -9.24 -7.01 13.02
C ARG A 28 -10.64 -6.45 13.22
N PHE A 29 -10.95 -5.30 12.61
CA PHE A 29 -12.29 -4.70 12.66
C PHE A 29 -13.33 -5.59 11.99
N ALA A 30 -12.99 -6.20 10.84
CA ALA A 30 -13.87 -7.16 10.17
C ALA A 30 -14.19 -8.37 11.06
N THR A 31 -13.21 -8.93 11.76
CA THR A 31 -13.44 -10.07 12.67
C THR A 31 -14.27 -9.69 13.90
N ARG A 32 -14.15 -8.43 14.38
CA ARG A 32 -14.88 -7.94 15.56
C ARG A 32 -16.24 -7.32 15.25
N GLY A 33 -16.70 -7.37 14.00
CA GLY A 33 -17.93 -6.69 13.57
C GLY A 33 -17.89 -5.17 13.71
N GLN A 34 -16.70 -4.58 13.81
CA GLN A 34 -16.51 -3.14 13.97
C GLN A 34 -16.50 -2.45 12.61
N ARG A 35 -16.66 -1.11 12.63
CA ARG A 35 -16.59 -0.31 11.42
C ARG A 35 -15.22 -0.46 10.75
N ARG A 36 -15.24 -0.99 9.53
CA ARG A 36 -14.07 -1.21 8.68
C ARG A 36 -13.44 0.09 8.19
N ILE A 37 -12.15 0.04 7.86
CA ILE A 37 -11.45 1.17 7.24
C ILE A 37 -11.95 1.33 5.79
N PRO A 38 -12.35 2.55 5.37
CA PRO A 38 -12.77 2.77 3.99
C PRO A 38 -11.69 2.35 2.99
N GLU A 39 -12.09 1.59 1.96
CA GLU A 39 -11.17 1.10 0.93
C GLU A 39 -10.36 2.22 0.27
N ARG A 40 -10.99 3.40 0.09
CA ARG A 40 -10.33 4.59 -0.43
C ARG A 40 -9.08 4.96 0.37
N ARG A 41 -9.12 4.90 1.71
CA ARG A 41 -7.96 5.24 2.55
C ARG A 41 -6.81 4.24 2.35
N LEU A 42 -7.12 2.95 2.27
CA LEU A 42 -6.13 1.89 2.03
C LEU A 42 -5.47 2.06 0.64
N LEU A 43 -6.27 2.38 -0.38
CA LEU A 43 -5.76 2.64 -1.73
C LEU A 43 -4.95 3.95 -1.79
N THR A 44 -5.35 5.00 -1.07
CA THR A 44 -4.57 6.25 -0.97
C THR A 44 -3.21 6.00 -0.35
N LEU A 45 -3.10 5.21 0.73
CA LEU A 45 -1.81 4.84 1.32
C LEU A 45 -0.91 4.10 0.33
N ALA A 46 -1.47 3.16 -0.44
CA ALA A 46 -0.72 2.49 -1.50
C ALA A 46 -0.23 3.48 -2.57
N ALA A 47 -1.07 4.43 -2.98
CA ALA A 47 -0.75 5.44 -3.98
C ALA A 47 0.34 6.42 -3.52
N LEU A 48 0.43 6.72 -2.22
CA LEU A 48 1.45 7.58 -1.61
C LEU A 48 2.82 6.88 -1.40
N GLY A 49 3.05 5.73 -2.04
CA GLY A 49 4.30 4.96 -1.94
C GLY A 49 4.24 3.77 -0.97
N GLY A 50 3.08 3.49 -0.37
CA GLY A 50 2.86 2.32 0.49
C GLY A 50 2.52 1.04 -0.28
N SER A 51 2.62 1.02 -1.61
CA SER A 51 2.18 -0.13 -2.43
C SER A 51 2.94 -1.44 -2.12
N PRO A 52 4.26 -1.46 -1.81
CA PRO A 52 4.92 -2.69 -1.33
C PRO A 52 4.30 -3.22 -0.03
N GLY A 53 4.06 -2.34 0.95
CA GLY A 53 3.42 -2.65 2.21
C GLY A 53 1.98 -3.13 2.02
N ALA A 54 1.23 -2.53 1.09
CA ALA A 54 -0.11 -2.98 0.73
C ALA A 54 -0.10 -4.39 0.13
N LEU A 55 0.81 -4.70 -0.80
CA LEU A 55 0.95 -6.03 -1.39
C LEU A 55 1.36 -7.08 -0.34
N LEU A 56 2.32 -6.74 0.52
CA LEU A 56 2.74 -7.59 1.63
C LEU A 56 1.57 -7.86 2.58
N ALA A 57 0.86 -6.82 2.99
CA ALA A 57 -0.30 -6.94 3.88
C ALA A 57 -1.44 -7.73 3.26
N ARG A 58 -1.69 -7.61 1.94
CA ARG A 58 -2.65 -8.45 1.21
C ARG A 58 -2.30 -9.92 1.33
N ARG A 59 -1.02 -10.27 1.22
CA ARG A 59 -0.54 -11.66 1.35
C ARG A 59 -0.66 -12.15 2.80
N ILE A 60 -0.20 -11.38 3.78
CA ILE A 60 -0.22 -11.75 5.21
C ILE A 60 -1.65 -11.92 5.72
N PHE A 61 -2.51 -10.91 5.52
CA PHE A 61 -3.86 -10.89 6.09
C PHE A 61 -4.92 -11.54 5.19
N ARG A 62 -4.53 -12.03 4.01
CA ARG A 62 -5.43 -12.51 2.94
C ARG A 62 -6.52 -11.48 2.65
N HIS A 63 -6.13 -10.21 2.65
CA HIS A 63 -7.05 -9.09 2.57
C HIS A 63 -7.44 -8.84 1.11
N LYS A 64 -8.71 -9.10 0.75
CA LYS A 64 -9.31 -8.73 -0.55
C LYS A 64 -8.41 -9.05 -1.74
N THR A 65 -7.89 -10.29 -1.78
CA THR A 65 -7.01 -10.77 -2.87
C THR A 65 -7.76 -10.88 -4.20
N ARG A 66 -9.05 -11.23 -4.17
CA ARG A 66 -9.94 -11.34 -5.35
C ARG A 66 -11.16 -10.43 -5.32
N LYS A 67 -11.29 -9.56 -4.30
CA LYS A 67 -12.48 -8.71 -4.16
C LYS A 67 -12.35 -7.49 -5.05
N GLU A 68 -13.22 -7.39 -6.04
CA GLU A 68 -13.38 -6.20 -6.87
C GLU A 68 -14.30 -5.17 -6.21
N PRO A 69 -14.11 -3.87 -6.51
CA PRO A 69 -13.11 -3.28 -7.40
C PRO A 69 -11.73 -3.03 -6.73
N PHE A 70 -11.55 -3.46 -5.48
CA PHE A 70 -10.36 -3.13 -4.69
C PHE A 70 -9.07 -3.70 -5.30
N SER A 71 -9.08 -4.97 -5.71
CA SER A 71 -7.90 -5.65 -6.23
C SER A 71 -7.42 -5.01 -7.54
N THR A 72 -8.31 -4.75 -8.49
CA THR A 72 -7.96 -4.02 -9.74
C THR A 72 -7.38 -2.65 -9.44
N ARG A 73 -8.02 -1.86 -8.56
CA ARG A 73 -7.53 -0.52 -8.21
C ARG A 73 -6.13 -0.53 -7.60
N LEU A 74 -5.83 -1.49 -6.73
CA LEU A 74 -4.49 -1.59 -6.17
C LEU A 74 -3.45 -1.99 -7.22
N TRP A 75 -3.79 -2.94 -8.12
CA TRP A 75 -2.87 -3.32 -9.19
C TRP A 75 -2.63 -2.17 -10.17
N LEU A 76 -3.63 -1.36 -10.48
CA LEU A 76 -3.45 -0.13 -11.27
C LEU A 76 -2.45 0.82 -10.61
N ILE A 77 -2.56 1.05 -9.30
CA ILE A 77 -1.60 1.88 -8.55
C ILE A 77 -0.18 1.32 -8.68
N VAL A 78 0.00 0.01 -8.48
CA VAL A 78 1.31 -0.65 -8.58
C VAL A 78 1.90 -0.52 -9.99
N VAL A 79 1.09 -0.76 -11.02
CA VAL A 79 1.53 -0.65 -12.43
C VAL A 79 1.93 0.78 -12.76
N VAL A 80 1.14 1.78 -12.35
CA VAL A 80 1.45 3.19 -12.60
C VAL A 80 2.76 3.59 -11.90
N GLN A 81 2.95 3.20 -10.63
CA GLN A 81 4.19 3.50 -9.90
C GLN A 81 5.41 2.79 -10.51
N ALA A 82 5.28 1.51 -10.87
CA ALA A 82 6.35 0.76 -11.51
C ALA A 82 6.71 1.36 -12.88
N GLY A 83 5.71 1.70 -13.70
CA GLY A 83 5.91 2.34 -15.00
C GLY A 83 6.59 3.71 -14.88
N ALA A 84 6.20 4.53 -13.89
CA ALA A 84 6.85 5.81 -13.62
C ALA A 84 8.32 5.65 -13.21
N LEU A 85 8.63 4.67 -12.35
CA LEU A 85 10.00 4.37 -11.92
C LEU A 85 10.87 3.86 -13.08
N ILE A 86 10.32 2.98 -13.92
CA ILE A 86 11.01 2.47 -15.12
C ILE A 86 11.25 3.61 -16.11
N GLY A 87 10.22 4.41 -16.39
CA GLY A 87 10.34 5.58 -17.28
C GLY A 87 11.39 6.57 -16.79
N TRP A 88 11.42 6.87 -15.49
CA TRP A 88 12.45 7.71 -14.87
C TRP A 88 13.86 7.12 -15.02
N PHE A 89 14.00 5.80 -14.97
CA PHE A 89 15.29 5.13 -15.10
C PHE A 89 15.80 5.05 -16.56
N LEU A 90 14.88 5.04 -17.52
CA LEU A 90 15.20 4.93 -18.95
C LEU A 90 15.42 6.29 -19.64
N LEU A 91 14.98 7.39 -19.02
CA LEU A 91 15.18 8.77 -19.47
C LEU A 91 16.47 9.35 -18.88
#